data_AF-A0A7L3EXM9-F1
#
_entry.id   AF-A0A7L3EXM9-F1
#
_cell.length_a   1.000
_cell.length_b   1.000
_cell.length_c   1.000
_cell.angle_alpha   90.00
_cell.angle_beta   90.00
_cell.angle_gamma   90.00
#
_symmetry.space_group_name_H-M   'P 1'
#
loop_
_entity.id
_entity.type
_entity.pdbx_description
1 polymer ?
#
loop_
_entity_poly.entity_id
_entity_poly.type
_entity_poly.pdbx_seq_one_letter_code
_entity_poly.pdbx_strand_id
1 'polypeptide(L)'
;QGDSKKLEDASSYLSLPSERNLSESKLLSGSSFRVSGAAPGLAVSTRDSFQISTLVCSTKLTQNVNLLGLLKWRSKPSLLCGNLQKLMNVDGGEVIKFLQDTLDALFSIMMEHSETDVYDTLVFDALVFIVGLLADRKFQHFNTVLEAYIRQHFSATLAYK
;
A
#
# COMPACT_ATOMS: atom_id res chain seq x y z
N GLN A 1 -16.65 -39.59 8.97
CA GLN A 1 -17.63 -38.65 8.41
C GLN A 1 -17.58 -37.40 9.28
N GLY A 2 -16.83 -36.38 8.85
CA GLY A 2 -16.68 -35.14 9.62
C GLY A 2 -18.00 -34.38 9.63
N ASP A 3 -18.32 -33.75 10.76
CA ASP A 3 -19.56 -33.00 10.95
C ASP A 3 -19.49 -31.68 10.16
N SER A 4 -19.80 -31.74 8.86
CA SER A 4 -19.60 -30.65 7.88
C SER A 4 -20.27 -29.33 8.29
N LYS A 5 -21.32 -29.38 9.12
CA LYS A 5 -22.03 -28.18 9.59
C LYS A 5 -21.17 -27.28 10.48
N LYS A 6 -20.17 -27.83 11.18
CA LYS A 6 -19.28 -27.04 12.03
C LYS A 6 -18.20 -26.30 11.24
N LEU A 7 -17.87 -26.76 10.03
CA LEU A 7 -16.86 -26.14 9.18
C LEU A 7 -17.35 -24.83 8.52
N GLU A 8 -18.68 -24.63 8.45
CA GLU A 8 -19.32 -23.46 7.85
C GLU A 8 -19.50 -22.30 8.84
N ASP A 9 -19.40 -22.54 10.16
CA ASP A 9 -19.45 -21.48 11.17
C ASP A 9 -18.07 -20.85 11.36
N ALA A 10 -17.89 -19.63 10.85
CA ALA A 10 -16.64 -18.87 10.99
C ALA A 10 -16.22 -18.67 12.46
N SER A 11 -17.18 -18.56 13.38
CA SER A 11 -16.92 -18.36 14.81
C SER A 11 -16.12 -19.50 15.43
N SER A 12 -16.29 -20.71 14.89
CA SER A 12 -15.56 -21.90 15.31
C SER A 12 -14.06 -21.84 14.98
N TYR A 13 -13.68 -21.11 13.92
CA TYR A 13 -12.30 -20.94 13.48
C TYR A 13 -11.64 -19.67 14.03
N LEU A 14 -12.38 -18.56 14.17
CA LEU A 14 -11.83 -17.25 14.59
C LEU A 14 -11.24 -17.24 16.01
N SER A 15 -11.64 -18.19 16.86
CA SER A 15 -11.08 -18.35 18.22
C SER A 15 -9.75 -19.13 18.24
N LEU A 16 -9.33 -19.70 17.11
CA LEU A 16 -8.11 -20.50 16.97
C LEU A 16 -6.95 -19.64 16.44
N PRO A 17 -5.69 -20.07 16.64
CA PRO A 17 -4.55 -19.45 15.97
C PRO A 17 -4.67 -19.52 14.45
N SER A 18 -4.40 -18.40 13.77
CA SER A 18 -4.48 -18.28 12.31
C SER A 18 -3.29 -18.88 11.56
N GLU A 19 -2.18 -19.14 12.25
CA GLU A 19 -0.95 -19.69 11.68
C GLU A 19 -0.37 -20.81 12.54
N ARG A 20 0.36 -21.72 11.89
CA ARG A 20 1.13 -22.75 12.59
C ARG A 20 2.43 -22.12 13.10
N ASN A 21 2.59 -22.06 14.42
CA ASN A 21 3.87 -21.69 15.05
C ASN A 21 4.92 -22.79 14.79
N LEU A 22 5.98 -22.50 14.02
CA LEU A 22 7.07 -23.44 13.73
C LEU A 22 8.04 -23.67 14.91
N SER A 23 7.89 -22.95 16.02
CA SER A 23 8.88 -22.89 17.11
C SER A 23 8.92 -24.11 18.04
N GLU A 24 8.06 -25.12 17.86
CA GLU A 24 8.12 -26.36 18.63
C GLU A 24 8.84 -27.48 17.86
N SER A 25 10.13 -27.27 17.60
CA SER A 25 11.06 -28.39 17.43
C SER A 25 11.83 -28.60 18.74
N LYS A 26 11.17 -29.21 19.73
CA LYS A 26 11.85 -29.84 20.87
C LYS A 26 11.19 -31.19 21.16
N LEU A 27 11.82 -32.22 20.58
CA LEU A 27 12.12 -33.53 21.13
C LEU A 27 11.15 -34.14 22.17
N LEU A 28 10.60 -35.29 21.77
CA LEU A 28 10.25 -36.45 22.59
C LEU A 28 9.13 -36.28 23.63
N SER A 29 8.02 -36.98 23.42
CA SER A 29 7.52 -38.06 24.29
C SER A 29 5.99 -38.11 24.31
N GLY A 30 5.44 -39.19 23.72
CA GLY A 30 4.27 -39.98 24.15
C GLY A 30 3.02 -39.37 24.80
N SER A 31 2.80 -38.05 24.78
CA SER A 31 1.69 -37.41 25.48
C SER A 31 0.92 -36.54 24.51
N SER A 32 -0.39 -36.76 24.48
CA SER A 32 -1.37 -36.02 23.69
C SER A 32 -1.36 -34.54 24.11
N PHE A 33 -0.50 -33.75 23.48
CA PHE A 33 -0.42 -32.32 23.70
C PHE A 33 -1.63 -31.69 23.02
N ARG A 34 -2.71 -31.51 23.79
CA ARG A 34 -3.79 -30.62 23.40
C ARG A 34 -3.17 -29.22 23.38
N VAL A 35 -2.94 -28.68 22.18
CA VAL A 35 -2.65 -27.25 22.04
C VAL A 35 -3.81 -26.51 22.70
N SER A 36 -3.50 -25.80 23.78
CA SER A 36 -4.46 -24.98 24.53
C SER A 36 -5.08 -23.97 23.58
N GLY A 37 -6.32 -24.23 23.18
CA GLY A 37 -7.03 -23.48 22.15
C GLY A 37 -7.99 -24.32 21.30
N ALA A 38 -7.97 -25.66 21.39
CA ALA A 38 -8.87 -26.50 20.59
C ALA A 38 -10.36 -26.23 20.88
N ALA A 39 -11.04 -25.56 19.95
CA ALA A 39 -12.51 -25.57 19.87
C ALA A 39 -12.99 -27.01 19.64
N PRO A 40 -14.08 -27.46 20.29
CA PRO A 40 -14.55 -28.84 20.19
C PRO A 40 -14.97 -29.21 18.75
N GLY A 41 -14.08 -29.90 18.04
CA GLY A 41 -14.30 -30.38 16.67
C GLY A 41 -13.21 -29.98 15.66
N LEU A 42 -12.26 -29.10 16.04
CA LEU A 42 -11.16 -28.66 15.18
C LEU A 42 -9.81 -28.95 15.87
N ALA A 43 -8.95 -29.74 15.23
CA ALA A 43 -7.63 -30.09 15.73
C ALA A 43 -6.59 -29.94 14.61
N VAL A 44 -5.41 -29.41 14.95
CA VAL A 44 -4.30 -29.23 14.00
C VAL A 44 -3.65 -30.60 13.72
N SER A 45 -3.58 -31.00 12.44
CA SER A 45 -2.81 -32.19 12.02
C SER A 45 -1.31 -31.94 12.15
N THR A 46 -0.58 -32.85 12.80
CA THR A 46 0.89 -32.81 12.89
C THR A 46 1.58 -33.50 11.72
N ARG A 47 0.82 -34.19 10.84
CA ARG A 47 1.36 -34.97 9.72
C ARG A 47 1.37 -34.21 8.39
N ASP A 48 0.51 -33.20 8.26
CA ASP A 48 0.33 -32.44 7.03
C ASP A 48 0.65 -30.96 7.25
N SER A 49 1.15 -30.27 6.23
CA SER A 49 1.39 -28.82 6.25
C SER A 49 0.89 -28.17 4.97
N PHE A 50 0.28 -27.00 5.08
CA PHE A 50 -0.13 -26.16 3.96
C PHE A 50 0.48 -24.77 4.14
N GLN A 51 1.20 -24.28 3.14
CA GLN A 51 1.85 -22.96 3.18
C GLN A 51 1.10 -22.00 2.27
N ILE A 52 0.72 -20.85 2.82
CA ILE A 52 0.12 -19.74 2.07
C ILE A 52 1.15 -18.61 2.02
N SER A 53 1.45 -18.12 0.83
CA SER A 53 2.24 -16.90 0.65
C SER A 53 1.31 -15.79 0.20
N THR A 54 1.25 -14.70 0.97
CA THR A 54 0.38 -13.54 0.70
C THR A 54 1.23 -12.29 0.56
N LEU A 55 0.96 -11.49 -0.48
CA LEU A 55 1.48 -10.13 -0.61
C LEU A 55 0.33 -9.16 -0.35
N VAL A 56 0.38 -8.44 0.77
CA VAL A 56 -0.63 -7.42 1.10
C VAL A 56 -0.15 -6.06 0.61
N CYS A 57 -1.00 -5.34 -0.13
CA CYS A 57 -0.76 -3.97 -0.52
C CYS A 57 -1.97 -3.09 -0.18
N SER A 58 -1.72 -1.91 0.40
CA SER A 58 -2.74 -0.89 0.57
C SER A 58 -2.82 -0.05 -0.71
N THR A 59 -4.01 0.04 -1.30
CA THR A 59 -4.29 0.87 -2.49
C THR A 59 -4.92 2.22 -2.13
N LYS A 60 -5.12 2.49 -0.83
CA LYS A 60 -5.76 3.72 -0.33
C LYS A 60 -4.85 4.58 0.54
N LEU A 61 -3.91 3.96 1.25
CA LEU A 61 -2.98 4.66 2.14
C LEU A 61 -1.56 4.15 1.90
N THR A 62 -0.65 5.05 1.54
CA THR A 62 0.77 4.71 1.42
C THR A 62 1.38 4.43 2.78
N GLN A 63 2.28 3.45 2.83
CA GLN A 63 3.13 3.19 4.00
C GLN A 63 4.49 3.88 3.87
N ASN A 64 4.82 4.43 2.70
CA ASN A 64 6.05 5.17 2.49
C ASN A 64 5.95 6.55 3.15
N VAL A 65 6.82 6.81 4.14
CA VAL A 65 6.80 8.04 4.93
C VAL A 65 7.03 9.31 4.11
N ASN A 66 7.83 9.23 3.05
CA ASN A 66 8.14 10.38 2.20
C ASN A 66 6.94 10.72 1.31
N LEU A 67 6.34 9.70 0.67
CA LEU A 67 5.12 9.89 -0.11
C LEU A 67 3.97 10.38 0.77
N LEU A 68 3.80 9.79 1.96
CA LEU A 68 2.78 10.23 2.92
C LEU A 68 2.99 11.70 3.33
N GLY A 69 4.24 12.11 3.53
CA GLY A 69 4.60 13.49 3.85
C GLY A 69 4.18 14.46 2.75
N LEU A 70 4.35 14.08 1.48
CA LEU A 70 3.85 14.86 0.34
C LEU A 70 2.32 14.87 0.30
N LEU A 71 1.65 13.72 0.37
CA LEU A 71 0.18 13.64 0.30
C LEU A 71 -0.51 14.39 1.44
N LYS A 72 0.16 14.52 2.60
CA LYS A 72 -0.31 15.29 3.77
C LYS A 72 0.48 16.58 4.01
N TRP A 73 1.01 17.20 2.97
CA TRP A 73 1.91 18.35 3.09
C TRP A 73 1.30 19.51 3.90
N ARG A 74 -0.01 19.73 3.80
CA ARG A 74 -0.74 20.78 4.56
C ARG A 74 -0.67 20.59 6.08
N SER A 75 -0.44 19.38 6.57
CA SER A 75 -0.29 19.13 8.01
C SER A 75 1.03 19.67 8.57
N LYS A 76 2.08 19.79 7.74
CA LYS A 76 3.39 20.34 8.12
C LYS A 76 4.03 21.10 6.94
N PRO A 77 3.52 22.30 6.58
CA PRO A 77 3.99 23.04 5.41
C PRO A 77 5.48 23.41 5.45
N SER A 78 6.06 23.57 6.64
CA SER A 78 7.50 23.83 6.82
C SER A 78 8.41 22.71 6.30
N LEU A 79 7.87 21.50 6.10
CA LEU A 79 8.60 20.35 5.56
C LEU A 79 8.38 20.16 4.06
N LEU A 80 7.55 20.97 3.41
CA LEU A 80 7.12 20.76 2.03
C LEU A 80 8.30 20.67 1.04
N CYS A 81 9.25 21.61 1.12
CA CYS A 81 10.45 21.59 0.29
C CYS A 81 11.21 20.26 0.40
N GLY A 82 11.42 19.78 1.63
CA GLY A 82 12.08 18.50 1.87
C GLY A 82 11.24 17.30 1.43
N ASN A 83 9.90 17.37 1.52
CA ASN A 83 9.02 16.31 1.05
C ASN A 83 9.05 16.18 -0.49
N LEU A 84 9.05 17.31 -1.20
CA LEU A 84 9.19 17.33 -2.66
C LEU A 84 10.52 16.71 -3.09
N GLN A 85 11.64 17.10 -2.49
CA GLN A 85 12.96 16.53 -2.79
C GLN A 85 13.03 15.02 -2.50
N LYS A 86 12.35 14.55 -1.45
CA LYS A 86 12.35 13.13 -1.07
C LYS A 86 11.47 12.27 -1.97
N LEU A 87 10.56 12.85 -2.75
CA LEU A 87 9.69 12.11 -3.66
C LEU A 87 10.51 11.30 -4.67
N MET A 88 11.60 11.86 -5.21
CA MET A 88 12.47 11.19 -6.19
C MET A 88 13.21 9.98 -5.61
N ASN A 89 13.23 9.83 -4.28
CA ASN A 89 13.81 8.67 -3.58
C ASN A 89 12.76 7.62 -3.19
N VAL A 90 11.48 7.85 -3.50
CA VAL A 90 10.41 6.89 -3.28
C VAL A 90 10.45 5.83 -4.37
N ASP A 91 10.19 4.58 -4.01
CA ASP A 91 10.03 3.52 -5.00
C ASP A 91 8.97 3.90 -6.04
N GLY A 92 9.32 3.80 -7.32
CA GLY A 92 8.44 4.22 -8.40
C GLY A 92 7.12 3.46 -8.44
N GLY A 93 7.10 2.18 -8.03
CA GLY A 93 5.87 1.41 -7.94
C GLY A 93 4.91 1.97 -6.89
N GLU A 94 5.44 2.45 -5.76
CA GLU A 94 4.63 3.09 -4.73
C GLU A 94 4.07 4.44 -5.21
N VAL A 95 4.87 5.26 -5.91
CA VAL A 95 4.40 6.54 -6.49
C VAL A 95 3.28 6.30 -7.49
N ILE A 96 3.45 5.32 -8.38
CA ILE A 96 2.48 5.02 -9.44
C ILE A 96 1.18 4.41 -8.90
N LYS A 97 1.26 3.63 -7.82
CA LYS A 97 0.08 3.13 -7.10
C LYS A 97 -0.81 4.26 -6.58
N PHE A 98 -0.22 5.41 -6.27
CA PHE A 98 -0.92 6.63 -5.84
C PHE A 98 -0.77 7.77 -6.86
N LEU A 99 -0.69 7.46 -8.16
CA LEU A 99 -0.39 8.44 -9.21
C LEU A 99 -1.34 9.65 -9.16
N GLN A 100 -2.65 9.38 -9.08
CA GLN A 100 -3.67 10.42 -9.00
C GLN A 100 -3.47 11.32 -7.78
N ASP A 101 -3.41 10.75 -6.57
CA ASP A 101 -3.23 11.53 -5.34
C ASP A 101 -1.91 12.32 -5.34
N THR A 102 -0.87 11.75 -5.94
CA THR A 102 0.45 12.39 -6.08
C THR A 102 0.36 13.59 -7.02
N LEU A 103 -0.25 13.44 -8.20
CA LEU A 103 -0.45 14.54 -9.15
C LEU A 103 -1.35 15.63 -8.58
N ASP A 104 -2.44 15.26 -7.92
CA ASP A 104 -3.35 16.21 -7.25
C ASP A 104 -2.60 17.01 -6.18
N ALA A 105 -1.73 16.38 -5.39
CA ALA A 105 -0.91 17.06 -4.42
C ALA A 105 0.06 18.04 -5.08
N LEU A 106 0.78 17.62 -6.13
CA LEU A 106 1.75 18.44 -6.85
C LEU A 106 1.10 19.66 -7.50
N PHE A 107 -0.02 19.47 -8.20
CA PHE A 107 -0.75 20.58 -8.81
C PHE A 107 -1.40 21.48 -7.77
N SER A 108 -1.89 20.92 -6.66
CA SER A 108 -2.39 21.74 -5.54
C SER A 108 -1.28 22.64 -4.97
N ILE A 109 -0.07 22.11 -4.77
CA ILE A 109 1.07 22.88 -4.29
C ILE A 109 1.40 24.01 -5.25
N MET A 110 1.47 23.71 -6.56
CA MET A 110 1.73 24.71 -7.60
C MET A 110 0.65 25.80 -7.65
N MET A 111 -0.63 25.45 -7.45
CA MET A 111 -1.73 26.41 -7.45
C MET A 111 -1.82 27.23 -6.16
N GLU A 112 -1.60 26.63 -4.99
CA GLU A 112 -1.68 27.34 -3.70
C GLU A 112 -0.47 28.24 -3.44
N HIS A 113 0.65 28.00 -4.14
CA HIS A 113 1.87 28.79 -4.04
C HIS A 113 2.19 29.57 -5.33
N SER A 114 1.21 29.81 -6.21
CA SER A 114 1.40 30.46 -7.52
C SER A 114 1.93 31.89 -7.47
N GLU A 115 1.80 32.57 -6.33
CA GLU A 115 2.37 33.91 -6.11
C GLU A 115 3.88 33.87 -5.80
N THR A 116 4.44 32.67 -5.61
CA THR A 116 5.85 32.47 -5.25
C THR A 116 6.48 31.33 -6.04
N ASP A 117 7.58 31.58 -6.74
CA ASP A 117 8.24 30.55 -7.55
C ASP A 117 9.09 29.55 -6.71
N VAL A 118 8.90 29.54 -5.38
CA VAL A 118 9.74 28.80 -4.42
C VAL A 118 9.70 27.30 -4.67
N TYR A 119 8.56 26.76 -5.10
CA TYR A 119 8.36 25.32 -5.30
C TYR A 119 8.33 24.90 -6.76
N ASP A 120 8.35 25.82 -7.72
CA ASP A 120 8.12 25.55 -9.14
C ASP A 120 9.11 24.55 -9.71
N THR A 121 10.41 24.76 -9.44
CA THR A 121 11.46 23.83 -9.90
C THR A 121 11.30 22.45 -9.27
N LEU A 122 10.96 22.39 -7.97
CA LEU A 122 10.79 21.13 -7.24
C LEU A 122 9.57 20.34 -7.73
N VAL A 123 8.46 21.04 -8.01
CA VAL A 123 7.25 20.43 -8.58
C VAL A 123 7.51 19.98 -10.02
N PHE A 124 8.23 20.78 -10.81
CA PHE A 124 8.63 20.40 -12.17
C PHE A 124 9.51 19.14 -12.17
N ASP A 125 10.54 19.09 -11.34
CA ASP A 125 11.42 17.92 -11.19
C ASP A 125 10.62 16.66 -10.78
N ALA A 126 9.66 16.82 -9.87
CA ALA A 126 8.75 15.75 -9.47
C ALA A 126 7.87 15.25 -10.62
N LEU A 127 7.32 16.15 -11.44
CA LEU A 127 6.52 15.81 -12.61
C LEU A 127 7.36 15.10 -13.68
N VAL A 128 8.59 15.58 -13.95
CA VAL A 128 9.54 14.93 -14.87
C VAL A 128 9.87 13.52 -14.38
N PHE A 129 10.11 13.36 -13.07
CA PHE A 129 10.31 12.04 -12.46
C PHE A 129 9.12 11.11 -12.69
N ILE A 130 7.88 11.57 -12.45
CA ILE A 130 6.66 10.77 -12.66
C ILE A 130 6.49 10.40 -14.14
N VAL A 131 6.71 11.33 -15.07
CA VAL A 131 6.66 11.03 -16.51
C VAL A 131 7.73 10.01 -16.90
N GLY A 132 8.94 10.14 -16.35
CA GLY A 132 10.02 9.17 -16.53
C GLY A 132 9.66 7.77 -16.02
N LEU A 133 8.94 7.68 -14.89
CA LEU A 133 8.39 6.42 -14.41
C LEU A 133 7.36 5.83 -15.38
N LEU A 134 6.43 6.63 -15.90
CA LEU A 134 5.38 6.15 -16.81
C LEU A 134 5.89 5.77 -18.21
N ALA A 135 7.03 6.32 -18.62
CA ALA A 135 7.74 5.92 -19.83
C ALA A 135 8.41 4.54 -19.71
N ASP A 136 8.65 4.04 -18.48
CA ASP A 136 9.24 2.73 -18.26
C ASP A 136 8.27 1.60 -18.65
N ARG A 137 8.80 0.61 -19.38
CA ARG A 137 8.04 -0.58 -19.80
C ARG A 137 7.39 -1.31 -18.63
N LYS A 138 8.02 -1.32 -17.45
CA LYS A 138 7.47 -1.97 -16.25
C LYS A 138 6.15 -1.35 -15.77
N PHE A 139 5.86 -0.11 -16.15
CA PHE A 139 4.70 0.65 -15.69
C PHE A 139 3.74 1.03 -16.81
N GLN A 140 3.88 0.47 -18.01
CA GLN A 140 3.08 0.86 -19.18
C GLN A 140 1.57 0.75 -18.99
N HIS A 141 1.10 -0.22 -18.20
CA HIS A 141 -0.33 -0.39 -17.90
C HIS A 141 -0.92 0.78 -17.09
N PHE A 142 -0.09 1.55 -16.39
CA PHE A 142 -0.52 2.74 -15.66
C PHE A 142 -0.71 3.96 -16.56
N ASN A 143 -0.33 3.91 -17.83
CA ASN A 143 -0.70 4.96 -18.77
C ASN A 143 -2.23 5.09 -18.89
N THR A 144 -2.98 4.00 -18.78
CA THR A 144 -4.45 4.08 -18.73
C THR A 144 -4.95 4.86 -17.52
N VAL A 145 -4.25 4.78 -16.38
CA VAL A 145 -4.58 5.55 -15.17
C VAL A 145 -4.25 7.03 -15.37
N LEU A 146 -3.09 7.34 -15.95
CA LEU A 146 -2.74 8.73 -16.31
C LEU A 146 -3.76 9.33 -17.29
N GLU A 147 -4.13 8.59 -18.34
CA GLU A 147 -5.13 9.01 -19.33
C GLU A 147 -6.49 9.28 -18.68
N ALA A 148 -6.94 8.39 -17.79
CA ALA A 148 -8.17 8.59 -17.04
C ALA A 148 -8.09 9.85 -16.16
N TYR A 149 -6.96 10.04 -15.47
CA TYR A 149 -6.70 11.24 -14.68
C TYR A 149 -6.79 12.51 -15.52
N ILE A 150 -6.09 12.56 -16.66
CA ILE A 150 -6.12 13.73 -17.57
C ILE A 150 -7.55 14.03 -18.05
N ARG A 151 -8.33 13.01 -18.38
CA ARG A 151 -9.69 13.21 -18.91
C ARG A 151 -10.73 13.60 -17.85
N GLN A 152 -10.58 13.09 -16.63
CA GLN A 152 -11.65 13.14 -15.62
C GLN A 152 -11.33 14.03 -14.42
N HIS A 153 -10.04 14.20 -14.10
CA HIS A 153 -9.59 14.81 -12.85
C HIS A 153 -8.68 16.02 -13.06
N PHE A 154 -7.96 16.06 -14.18
CA PHE A 154 -7.15 17.22 -14.53
C PHE A 154 -8.04 18.41 -14.91
N SER A 155 -8.47 19.12 -13.88
CA SER A 155 -9.24 20.37 -13.96
C SER A 155 -8.38 21.56 -13.56
N ALA A 156 -7.06 21.52 -13.83
CA ALA A 156 -6.15 22.62 -13.55
C ALA A 156 -6.63 23.87 -14.32
N THR A 157 -7.38 24.71 -13.61
CA THR A 157 -8.15 25.82 -14.14
C THR A 157 -7.23 27.02 -14.25
N LEU A 158 -6.33 27.01 -15.23
CA LEU A 158 -5.59 28.19 -15.71
C LEU A 158 -5.18 28.10 -17.20
N ALA A 159 -5.48 27.01 -17.92
CA ALA A 159 -5.21 26.90 -19.36
C ALA A 159 -6.20 27.66 -20.27
N TYR A 160 -7.17 28.36 -19.68
CA TYR A 160 -8.06 29.31 -20.37
C TYR A 160 -7.81 30.72 -19.81
N LYS A 161 -6.67 31.31 -20.15
CA LYS A 161 -6.50 32.75 -20.28
C LYS A 161 -5.63 33.05 -21.48
#